data_AF-A0A3D0XD19-F1
#
_entry.id   AF-A0A3D0XD19-F1
#
_cell.length_a   1.000
_cell.length_b   1.000
_cell.length_c   1.000
_cell.angle_alpha   90.00
_cell.angle_beta   90.00
_cell.angle_gamma   90.00
#
_symmetry.space_group_name_H-M   'P 1'
#
loop_
_entity.id
_entity.type
_entity.pdbx_description
1 polymer ?
#
loop_
_entity_poly.entity_id
_entity_poly.type
_entity_poly.pdbx_seq_one_letter_code
_entity_poly.pdbx_strand_id
1 'polypeptide(L)' 'MAENLLTRINELAKKKREQGLTPEEQAEQKELYKIYLGDIRAQFDQTLDGVSVKEKDGSVVPFKEAYKKKENK' A
#
# COMPACT_ATOMS: atom_id res chain seq x y z
N MET A 1 11.82 2.14 12.92
CA MET A 1 11.98 1.25 11.74
C MET A 1 11.40 1.89 10.49
N ALA A 2 10.09 2.19 10.44
CA ALA A 2 9.43 2.78 9.27
C ALA A 2 9.99 4.16 8.84
N GLU A 3 10.34 5.02 9.81
CA GLU A 3 10.86 6.38 9.51
C GLU A 3 12.22 6.36 8.79
N ASN A 4 13.09 5.40 9.13
CA ASN A 4 14.39 5.23 8.46
C ASN A 4 14.21 4.72 7.02
N LEU A 5 13.24 3.84 6.81
CA LEU A 5 12.93 3.28 5.49
C LEU A 5 12.39 4.35 4.54
N LEU A 6 11.44 5.16 5.00
CA LEU A 6 10.86 6.24 4.20
C LEU A 6 11.90 7.31 3.86
N THR A 7 12.75 7.67 4.84
CA THR A 7 13.87 8.59 4.61
C THR A 7 14.77 8.07 3.49
N ARG A 8 15.17 6.80 3.55
CA ARG A 8 16.03 6.19 2.52
C ARG A 8 15.37 6.13 1.15
N ILE A 9 14.08 5.81 1.08
CA ILE A 9 13.30 5.85 -0.17
C ILE A 9 13.33 7.26 -0.79
N ASN A 10 13.16 8.30 0.03
CA ASN A 10 13.15 9.69 -0.42
C ASN A 10 14.54 10.15 -0.89
N GLU A 11 15.61 9.73 -0.21
CA GLU A 11 16.99 9.96 -0.64
C GLU A 11 17.25 9.35 -2.02
N LEU A 12 16.90 8.07 -2.21
CA LEU A 12 17.03 7.37 -3.50
C LEU A 12 16.16 8.03 -4.58
N ALA A 13 14.95 8.48 -4.25
CA ALA A 13 14.08 9.19 -5.19
C ALA A 13 14.68 10.54 -5.62
N LYS A 14 15.26 11.31 -4.68
CA LYS A 14 15.95 12.57 -4.98
C LYS A 14 17.17 12.33 -5.87
N LYS A 15 18.00 11.33 -5.52
CA LYS A 15 19.18 10.96 -6.31
C LYS A 15 18.81 10.52 -7.73
N LYS A 16 17.76 9.71 -7.88
CA LYS A 16 17.21 9.31 -9.18
C LYS A 16 16.86 10.51 -10.07
N ARG A 17 16.27 11.55 -9.48
CA ARG A 17 15.84 12.76 -10.20
C ARG A 17 17.01 13.63 -10.63
N GLU A 18 18.04 13.75 -9.80
CA GLU A 18 19.17 14.66 -10.03
C GLU A 18 20.30 14.03 -10.86
N GLN A 19 20.59 12.75 -10.62
CA GLN A 19 21.82 12.09 -11.07
C GLN A 19 21.57 10.72 -11.72
N GLY A 20 20.38 10.15 -11.54
CA GLY A 20 20.09 8.75 -11.84
C GLY A 20 20.47 7.82 -10.67
N LEU A 21 20.11 6.53 -10.80
CA LEU A 21 20.44 5.50 -9.82
C LEU A 21 21.30 4.42 -10.46
N THR A 22 22.29 3.93 -9.71
CA THR A 22 23.06 2.75 -10.11
C THR A 22 22.17 1.49 -10.06
N PRO A 23 22.56 0.38 -10.73
CA PRO A 23 21.79 -0.86 -10.67
C PRO A 23 21.59 -1.38 -9.24
N GLU A 24 22.58 -1.22 -8.38
CA GLU A 24 22.52 -1.62 -6.96
C GLU A 24 21.50 -0.77 -6.19
N GLU A 25 21.51 0.55 -6.40
CA GLU A 25 20.56 1.47 -5.77
C GLU A 25 19.13 1.26 -6.27
N GLN A 26 18.96 0.86 -7.53
CA GLN A 26 17.65 0.48 -8.05
C GLN A 26 17.12 -0.80 -7.41
N ALA A 27 18.00 -1.77 -7.14
CA ALA A 27 17.64 -2.99 -6.41
C ALA A 27 17.26 -2.65 -4.96
N GLU A 28 18.07 -1.84 -4.28
CA GLU A 28 17.78 -1.33 -2.93
C GLU A 28 16.44 -0.61 -2.89
N GLN A 29 16.20 0.34 -3.81
CA GLN A 29 14.94 1.07 -3.89
C GLN A 29 13.74 0.13 -4.05
N LYS A 30 13.83 -0.88 -4.94
CA LYS A 30 12.75 -1.85 -5.15
C LYS A 30 12.44 -2.66 -3.89
N GLU A 31 13.46 -3.09 -3.17
CA GLU A 31 13.29 -3.86 -1.94
C GLU A 31 12.65 -3.02 -0.83
N LEU A 32 13.13 -1.79 -0.64
CA LEU A 32 12.54 -0.85 0.32
C LEU A 32 11.07 -0.55 -0.01
N TYR A 33 10.75 -0.32 -1.29
CA TYR A 33 9.37 -0.11 -1.73
C TYR A 33 8.48 -1.34 -1.50
N LYS A 34 9.02 -2.55 -1.67
CA LYS A 34 8.27 -3.78 -1.42
C LYS A 34 7.86 -3.90 0.05
N ILE A 35 8.78 -3.59 0.96
CA ILE A 35 8.52 -3.59 2.41
C ILE A 35 7.50 -2.50 2.75
N TYR A 36 7.73 -1.26 2.31
CA TYR A 36 6.82 -0.14 2.54
C TYR A 36 5.39 -0.43 2.06
N LEU A 37 5.24 -0.92 0.83
CA LEU A 37 3.92 -1.26 0.28
C LEU A 37 3.28 -2.45 0.99
N GLY A 38 4.07 -3.38 1.55
CA GLY A 38 3.56 -4.46 2.39
C GLY A 38 2.90 -3.91 3.66
N ASP A 39 3.62 -3.05 4.37
CA ASP A 39 3.13 -2.42 5.60
C ASP A 39 1.88 -1.56 5.34
N ILE A 40 1.90 -0.76 4.26
CA ILE A 40 0.76 0.07 3.86
C ILE A 40 -0.46 -0.79 3.51
N ARG A 41 -0.27 -1.91 2.78
CA ARG A 41 -1.39 -2.82 2.45
C ARG A 41 -1.99 -3.44 3.70
N ALA A 42 -1.16 -3.90 4.63
CA ALA A 42 -1.66 -4.48 5.88
C ALA A 42 -2.46 -3.46 6.70
N GLN A 43 -1.96 -2.22 6.83
CA GLN A 43 -2.68 -1.15 7.51
C GLN A 43 -4.00 -0.80 6.82
N PHE A 44 -4.01 -0.76 5.49
CA PHE A 44 -5.22 -0.49 4.72
C PHE A 44 -6.23 -1.62 4.87
N ASP A 45 -5.80 -2.88 4.85
CA ASP A 45 -6.66 -4.04 5.09
C ASP A 45 -7.33 -3.97 6.46
N GLN A 46 -6.59 -3.59 7.51
CA GLN A 46 -7.17 -3.39 8.85
C GLN A 46 -8.17 -2.23 8.88
N THR A 47 -7.89 -1.15 8.14
CA THR A 47 -8.81 -0.02 8.03
C THR A 47 -10.12 -0.45 7.37
N LEU A 48 -10.05 -1.27 6.31
CA LEU A 48 -11.21 -1.80 5.60
C LEU A 48 -12.06 -2.75 6.46
N ASP A 49 -11.48 -3.42 7.46
CA ASP A 49 -12.25 -4.25 8.40
C ASP A 49 -13.24 -3.42 9.25
N GLY A 50 -12.93 -2.14 9.49
CA GLY A 50 -13.82 -1.22 10.20
C GLY A 50 -14.86 -0.53 9.32
N VAL A 51 -14.79 -0.71 8.00
CA VAL A 51 -15.70 -0.03 7.05
C VAL A 51 -16.83 -0.97 6.66
N SER A 52 -18.05 -0.44 6.65
CA SER A 52 -19.24 -1.16 6.20
C SER A 52 -19.96 -0.39 5.09
N VAL A 53 -20.65 -1.12 4.22
CA VAL A 53 -21.45 -0.59 3.11
C VAL A 53 -22.91 -0.76 3.45
N LYS A 54 -23.69 0.31 3.28
CA LYS A 54 -25.15 0.25 3.35
C LYS A 54 -25.73 -0.03 1.97
N GLU A 55 -26.44 -1.15 1.83
CA GLU A 55 -27.08 -1.54 0.57
C GLU A 55 -28.41 -0.79 0.36
N LYS A 56 -28.95 -0.85 -0.86
CA LYS A 56 -30.20 -0.15 -1.24
C LYS A 56 -31.42 -0.64 -0.46
N ASP A 57 -31.39 -1.87 0.03
CA ASP A 57 -32.42 -2.47 0.87
C ASP A 57 -32.32 -2.04 2.35
N GLY A 58 -31.30 -1.25 2.71
CA GLY A 58 -31.06 -0.76 4.06
C GLY A 58 -30.18 -1.67 4.91
N SER A 59 -29.80 -2.85 4.44
CA SER A 59 -28.86 -3.73 5.15
C SER A 59 -27.45 -3.13 5.19
N VAL A 60 -26.69 -3.45 6.23
CA VAL A 60 -25.29 -3.01 6.42
C VAL A 60 -24.41 -4.24 6.40
N VAL A 61 -23.49 -4.29 5.44
CA VAL A 61 -22.57 -5.41 5.22
C VAL A 61 -21.13 -4.92 5.29
N PRO A 62 -20.20 -5.72 5.84
CA PRO A 62 -18.77 -5.36 5.84
C PRO A 62 -18.26 -5.13 4.43
N PHE A 63 -17.41 -4.11 4.26
CA PHE A 63 -16.92 -3.67 2.94
C PHE A 63 -16.25 -4.80 2.16
N LYS A 64 -15.42 -5.62 2.83
CA LYS A 64 -14.71 -6.74 2.22
C LYS A 64 -15.65 -7.81 1.65
N GLU A 65 -16.78 -8.06 2.29
CA GLU A 65 -17.77 -9.05 1.83
C GLU A 65 -18.60 -8.50 0.66
N ALA A 66 -18.97 -7.22 0.73
CA ALA A 66 -19.69 -6.54 -0.35
C ALA A 66 -18.88 -6.51 -1.66
N TYR A 67 -17.55 -6.36 -1.57
CA TYR A 67 -16.68 -6.32 -2.75
C TYR A 67 -16.37 -7.71 -3.32
N LYS A 68 -16.15 -8.73 -2.47
CA LYS A 68 -15.97 -10.13 -2.90
C LYS A 68 -17.17 -10.66 -3.68
N LYS A 69 -18.40 -10.25 -3.33
CA LYS A 69 -19.62 -10.60 -4.07
C LYS A 69 -19.65 -10.07 -5.51
N LYS A 70 -18.93 -8.99 -5.82
CA LYS A 70 -18.92 -8.37 -7.16
C LYS A 70 -17.95 -9.04 -8.14
N GLU A 71 -16.86 -9.64 -7.66
CA GLU A 71 -15.90 -10.36 -8.52
C GLU A 71 -16.42 -11.74 -8.99
N ASN A 72 -17.36 -12.33 -8.24
CA ASN A 72 -17.94 -13.64 -8.56
C ASN A 72 -19.23 -13.57 -9.40
N LYS A 73 -19.48 -12.48 -10.13
CA LYS A 73 -20.73 -12.26 -10.86
C LYS A 73 -20.51 -11.93 -12.33
#